data_AF-A0A6B3G4N7-F1
#
_entry.id   AF-A0A6B3G4N7-F1
#
_cell.length_a   1.000
_cell.length_b   1.000
_cell.length_c   1.000
_cell.angle_alpha   90.00
_cell.angle_beta   90.00
_cell.angle_gamma   90.00
#
_symmetry.space_group_name_H-M   'P 1'
#
loop_
_entity.id
_entity.type
_entity.pdbx_description
1 polymer ?
#
loop_
_entity_poly.entity_id
_entity_poly.type
_entity_poly.pdbx_seq_one_letter_code
_entity_poly.pdbx_strand_id
1 'polypeptide(L)'
;GEHDFAAYCKKREGATTIRTLQKLSWVRDEESGVLTATVQADAFCHNMVRALIGAALFVGDGRRPASWPAEVLAAKVRDPGVHVVRPHGLTLEEVAYPADDLLAARAEEARNVRTLPGAGCC
;
A
#
# COMPACT_ATOMS: atom_id res chain seq x y z
N GLY A 1 1.52 5.51 7.39
CA GLY A 1 1.82 4.92 8.71
C GLY A 1 1.80 3.41 8.65
N GLU A 2 1.96 2.75 9.79
CA GLU A 2 1.83 1.29 9.93
C GLU A 2 0.36 0.89 10.08
N HIS A 3 -0.13 0.05 9.16
CA HIS A 3 -1.52 -0.41 9.14
C HIS A 3 -1.63 -1.83 8.61
N ASP A 4 -2.76 -2.48 8.90
CA ASP A 4 -3.16 -3.71 8.24
C ASP A 4 -3.84 -3.38 6.91
N PHE A 5 -3.15 -3.66 5.80
CA PHE A 5 -3.65 -3.39 4.45
C PHE A 5 -4.48 -4.55 3.87
N ALA A 6 -5.01 -5.47 4.68
CA ALA A 6 -5.78 -6.63 4.24
C ALA A 6 -6.89 -6.29 3.21
N ALA A 7 -7.56 -5.14 3.33
CA ALA A 7 -8.57 -4.66 2.39
C ALA A 7 -8.02 -4.34 0.98
N TYR A 8 -6.73 -3.99 0.88
CA TYR A 8 -6.01 -3.65 -0.34
C TYR A 8 -5.11 -4.79 -0.87
N CYS A 9 -5.00 -5.88 -0.13
CA CYS A 9 -4.13 -7.00 -0.46
C CYS A 9 -4.91 -8.16 -1.09
N LYS A 10 -4.29 -8.88 -2.04
CA LYS A 10 -4.67 -10.26 -2.32
C LYS A 10 -4.08 -11.14 -1.22
N LYS A 11 -4.95 -11.84 -0.48
CA LYS A 11 -4.53 -12.79 0.58
C LYS A 11 -3.53 -13.81 0.02
N ARG A 12 -2.48 -14.07 0.80
CA ARG A 12 -1.50 -15.12 0.59
C ARG A 12 -1.33 -15.84 1.92
N GLU A 13 -1.47 -17.16 1.91
CA GLU A 13 -1.30 -17.97 3.10
C GLU A 13 0.11 -17.80 3.69
N GLY A 14 0.20 -17.70 5.02
CA GLY A 14 1.45 -17.51 5.75
C GLY A 14 2.07 -16.10 5.65
N ALA A 15 1.41 -15.13 5.01
CA ALA A 15 1.91 -13.76 4.89
C ALA A 15 1.05 -12.75 5.66
N THR A 16 1.71 -11.85 6.40
CA THR A 16 1.05 -10.69 7.02
C THR A 16 0.77 -9.60 5.98
N THR A 17 -0.33 -8.86 6.17
CA THR A 17 -0.75 -7.68 5.40
C THR A 17 -0.40 -6.36 6.11
N ILE A 18 0.28 -6.45 7.26
CA ILE A 18 0.74 -5.28 8.03
C ILE A 18 1.96 -4.66 7.34
N ARG A 19 1.83 -3.40 6.90
CA ARG A 19 2.89 -2.65 6.20
C ARG A 19 2.97 -1.22 6.73
N THR A 20 4.13 -0.61 6.55
CA THR A 20 4.34 0.81 6.84
C THR A 20 4.41 1.57 5.53
N LEU A 21 3.32 2.27 5.21
CA LEU A 21 3.29 3.22 4.11
C LEU A 21 4.00 4.50 4.55
N GLN A 22 5.15 4.79 3.96
CA GLN A 22 6.02 5.91 4.30
C GLN A 22 5.61 7.17 3.52
N LYS A 23 5.25 7.01 2.24
CA LYS A 23 4.83 8.10 1.36
C LYS A 23 3.71 7.64 0.44
N LEU A 24 2.71 8.50 0.28
CA LEU A 24 1.72 8.45 -0.80
C LEU A 24 1.46 9.89 -1.23
N SER A 25 1.93 10.25 -2.43
CA SER A 25 1.79 11.61 -2.94
C SER A 25 1.39 11.59 -4.41
N TRP A 26 0.70 12.64 -4.82
CA TRP A 26 0.32 12.87 -6.20
C TRP A 26 0.96 14.15 -6.71
N VAL A 27 1.45 14.11 -7.94
CA VAL A 27 1.92 15.28 -8.67
C VAL A 27 1.21 15.29 -10.02
N ARG A 28 0.71 16.46 -10.41
CA ARG A 28 0.19 16.71 -11.74
C ARG A 28 1.28 17.39 -12.55
N ASP A 29 1.63 16.78 -13.68
CA ASP A 29 2.43 17.46 -14.70
C ASP A 29 1.54 18.48 -15.42
N GLU A 30 1.91 19.76 -15.39
CA GLU A 30 1.04 20.83 -15.90
C GLU A 30 0.99 20.88 -17.43
N GLU A 31 2.03 20.39 -18.12
CA GLU A 31 2.11 20.41 -19.59
C GLU A 31 1.30 19.27 -20.21
N SER A 32 1.52 18.03 -19.76
CA SER A 32 0.84 16.83 -20.26
C SER A 32 -0.49 16.54 -19.56
N GLY A 33 -0.71 17.12 -18.37
CA GLY A 33 -1.85 16.82 -17.52
C GLY A 33 -1.77 15.45 -16.83
N VAL A 34 -0.66 14.71 -16.96
CA VAL A 34 -0.48 13.39 -16.37
C VAL A 34 -0.41 13.50 -14.84
N LEU A 35 -1.12 12.60 -14.16
CA LEU A 35 -1.07 12.45 -12.70
C LEU A 35 -0.15 11.28 -12.34
N THR A 36 0.92 11.57 -11.62
CA THR A 36 1.88 10.57 -11.12
C THR A 36 1.70 10.38 -9.63
N ALA A 37 1.46 9.13 -9.22
CA ALA A 37 1.40 8.74 -7.81
C ALA A 37 2.72 8.09 -7.39
N THR A 38 3.39 8.66 -6.39
CA THR A 38 4.54 8.03 -5.73
C THR A 38 4.08 7.31 -4.48
N VAL A 39 4.36 6.01 -4.41
CA VAL A 39 4.05 5.17 -3.25
C VAL A 39 5.34 4.56 -2.72
N GLN A 40 5.69 4.90 -1.48
CA GLN A 40 6.87 4.38 -0.79
C GLN A 40 6.43 3.62 0.46
N ALA A 41 6.94 2.42 0.64
CA ALA A 41 6.67 1.60 1.81
C ALA A 41 7.89 0.73 2.14
N ASP A 42 7.91 0.24 3.36
CA ASP A 42 8.91 -0.74 3.81
C ASP A 42 8.79 -2.10 3.09
N ALA A 43 7.58 -2.46 2.69
CA ALA A 43 7.25 -3.58 1.82
C ALA A 43 5.83 -3.41 1.24
N PHE A 44 5.52 -4.14 0.18
CA PHE A 44 4.18 -4.17 -0.41
C PHE A 44 3.61 -5.60 -0.37
N CYS A 45 2.30 -5.72 -0.11
CA CYS A 45 1.60 -6.99 -0.33
C CYS A 45 1.14 -7.11 -1.79
N HIS A 46 0.72 -8.31 -2.20
CA HIS A 46 0.21 -8.54 -3.56
C HIS A 46 -1.00 -7.64 -3.84
N ASN A 47 -0.95 -6.90 -4.95
CA ASN A 47 -1.95 -5.94 -5.42
C ASN A 47 -2.08 -4.62 -4.63
N MET A 48 -1.33 -4.44 -3.54
CA MET A 48 -1.45 -3.28 -2.64
C MET A 48 -1.53 -1.95 -3.39
N VAL A 49 -0.48 -1.64 -4.15
CA VAL A 49 -0.33 -0.34 -4.84
C VAL A 49 -1.47 -0.14 -5.82
N ARG A 50 -1.77 -1.15 -6.65
CA ARG A 50 -2.84 -1.07 -7.65
C ARG A 50 -4.23 -0.92 -7.03
N ALA A 51 -4.47 -1.50 -5.85
CA ALA A 51 -5.72 -1.32 -5.12
C ALA A 51 -5.82 0.08 -4.47
N LEU A 52 -4.72 0.58 -3.89
CA LEU A 52 -4.64 1.94 -3.34
C LEU A 52 -4.92 3.00 -4.43
N ILE A 53 -4.28 2.87 -5.58
CA ILE A 53 -4.53 3.75 -6.73
C ILE A 53 -5.98 3.63 -7.19
N GLY A 54 -6.53 2.42 -7.27
CA GLY A 54 -7.93 2.20 -7.60
C GLY A 54 -8.87 2.98 -6.68
N ALA A 55 -8.67 2.92 -5.36
CA ALA A 55 -9.49 3.67 -4.41
C ALA A 55 -9.35 5.19 -4.60
N ALA A 56 -8.13 5.68 -4.84
CA ALA A 56 -7.88 7.10 -5.09
C ALA A 56 -8.59 7.61 -6.35
N LEU A 57 -8.70 6.80 -7.41
CA LEU A 57 -9.40 7.19 -8.64
C LEU A 57 -10.91 7.38 -8.41
N PHE A 58 -11.55 6.53 -7.60
CA PHE A 58 -12.97 6.69 -7.23
C PHE A 58 -13.24 7.92 -6.35
N VAL A 59 -12.22 8.39 -5.63
CA VAL A 59 -12.29 9.67 -4.92
C VAL A 59 -12.11 10.83 -5.91
N GLY A 60 -11.08 10.74 -6.77
CA GLY A 60 -10.75 11.78 -7.74
C GLY A 60 -11.84 12.03 -8.79
N ASP A 61 -12.64 11.02 -9.14
CA ASP A 61 -13.77 11.14 -10.06
C ASP A 61 -15.11 11.45 -9.36
N GLY A 62 -15.11 11.63 -8.04
CA GLY A 62 -16.27 12.02 -7.24
C GLY A 62 -17.25 10.90 -6.89
N ARG A 63 -16.98 9.64 -7.25
CA ARG A 63 -17.86 8.50 -6.92
C ARG A 63 -17.80 8.08 -5.44
N ARG A 64 -16.78 8.51 -4.70
CA ARG A 64 -16.58 8.23 -3.28
C ARG A 64 -16.03 9.47 -2.55
N PRO A 65 -16.38 9.66 -1.26
CA PRO A 65 -15.82 10.75 -0.47
C PRO A 65 -14.34 10.51 -0.15
N ALA A 66 -13.61 11.58 0.16
CA ALA A 66 -12.18 11.50 0.50
C ALA A 66 -11.87 10.69 1.77
N SER A 67 -12.86 10.47 2.66
CA SER A 67 -12.73 9.60 3.83
C SER A 67 -12.74 8.11 3.50
N TRP A 68 -13.33 7.73 2.36
CA TRP A 68 -13.62 6.34 2.03
C TRP A 68 -12.40 5.42 1.99
N PRO A 69 -11.22 5.81 1.47
CA PRO A 69 -10.03 4.96 1.54
C PRO A 69 -9.61 4.61 2.99
N ALA A 70 -9.79 5.53 3.93
CA ALA A 70 -9.49 5.26 5.34
C ALA A 70 -10.51 4.28 5.95
N GLU A 71 -11.78 4.40 5.58
CA GLU A 71 -12.84 3.47 5.99
C GLU A 71 -12.58 2.05 5.47
N VAL A 72 -12.21 1.91 4.20
CA VAL A 72 -11.80 0.64 3.59
C VAL A 72 -10.61 0.02 4.35
N LEU A 73 -9.58 0.82 4.65
CA LEU A 73 -8.42 0.36 5.41
C LEU A 73 -8.82 -0.15 6.81
N ALA A 74 -9.68 0.61 7.51
CA ALA A 74 -10.14 0.28 8.85
C ALA A 74 -10.99 -1.01 8.89
N ALA A 75 -11.73 -1.31 7.83
CA ALA A 75 -12.56 -2.51 7.73
C ALA A 75 -11.73 -3.82 7.69
N LYS A 76 -10.46 -3.77 7.26
CA LYS A 76 -9.54 -4.93 7.13
C LYS A 76 -10.06 -6.11 6.29
N VAL A 77 -11.19 -5.91 5.61
CA VAL A 77 -11.82 -6.87 4.71
C VAL A 77 -11.92 -6.24 3.33
N ARG A 78 -11.80 -7.06 2.29
CA ARG A 78 -11.81 -6.59 0.92
C ARG A 78 -13.14 -5.92 0.59
N ASP A 79 -13.06 -4.66 0.18
CA ASP A 79 -14.21 -3.87 -0.27
C ASP A 79 -14.44 -4.12 -1.78
N PRO A 80 -15.65 -4.53 -2.21
CA PRO A 80 -15.94 -4.80 -3.62
C PRO A 80 -15.90 -3.54 -4.51
N GLY A 81 -16.02 -2.34 -3.92
CA GLY A 81 -15.86 -1.06 -4.60
C GLY A 81 -14.40 -0.75 -4.93
N VAL A 82 -13.42 -1.35 -4.25
CA VAL A 82 -11.99 -1.16 -4.56
C VAL A 82 -11.58 -2.02 -5.74
N HIS A 83 -11.33 -1.37 -6.86
CA HIS A 83 -10.89 -2.02 -8.08
C HIS A 83 -9.36 -2.08 -8.17
N VAL A 84 -8.82 -3.25 -8.46
CA VAL A 84 -7.38 -3.40 -8.76
C VAL A 84 -7.15 -2.92 -10.19
N VAL A 85 -6.58 -1.72 -10.35
CA VAL A 85 -6.36 -1.09 -11.67
C VAL A 85 -5.41 -1.92 -12.54
N ARG A 86 -5.41 -1.70 -13.85
CA ARG A 86 -4.49 -2.36 -14.80
C ARG A 86 -3.01 -2.11 -14.42
N PRO A 87 -2.09 -3.06 -14.67
CA PRO A 87 -0.70 -2.95 -14.20
C PRO A 87 0.17 -1.99 -15.03
N HIS A 88 -0.26 -1.57 -16.21
CA HIS A 88 0.61 -0.90 -17.20
C HIS A 88 1.23 0.42 -16.73
N GLY A 89 0.59 1.13 -15.80
CA GLY A 89 1.12 2.38 -15.22
C GLY A 89 1.94 2.20 -13.95
N LEU A 90 2.18 0.96 -13.50
CA LEU A 90 2.98 0.69 -12.31
C LEU A 90 4.43 0.37 -12.70
N THR A 91 5.35 1.18 -12.18
CA THR A 91 6.79 1.00 -12.35
C THR A 91 7.47 0.95 -10.98
N LEU A 92 8.44 0.06 -10.80
CA LEU A 92 9.33 0.08 -9.64
C LEU A 92 10.45 1.08 -9.92
N GLU A 93 10.52 2.16 -9.15
CA GLU A 93 11.51 3.23 -9.36
C GLU A 93 12.79 3.01 -8.56
N GLU A 94 12.70 2.62 -7.29
CA GLU A 94 13.84 2.57 -6.39
C GLU A 94 13.70 1.46 -5.35
N VAL A 95 14.83 0.87 -4.94
CA VAL A 95 14.96 0.04 -3.75
C VAL A 95 16.13 0.56 -2.93
N ALA A 96 15.85 1.11 -1.74
CA ALA A 96 16.86 1.64 -0.84
C ALA A 96 17.43 0.55 0.07
N TYR A 97 18.76 0.55 0.21
CA TYR A 97 19.49 -0.31 1.14
C TYR A 97 20.22 0.53 2.17
N PRO A 98 20.34 0.06 3.42
CA PRO A 98 21.19 0.72 4.42
C PRO A 98 22.68 0.49 4.09
N ALA A 99 23.56 1.05 4.92
CA ALA A 99 24.99 0.77 4.85
C ALA A 99 25.32 -0.73 4.96
N ASP A 100 26.45 -1.15 4.39
CA ASP A 100 26.83 -2.56 4.23
C ASP A 100 26.87 -3.34 5.55
N ASP A 101 27.33 -2.70 6.63
CA ASP A 101 27.39 -3.26 7.98
C ASP A 101 26.01 -3.50 8.61
N LEU A 102 24.97 -2.86 8.09
CA LEU A 102 23.58 -3.00 8.54
C LEU A 102 22.75 -3.95 7.66
N LEU A 103 23.28 -4.43 6.53
CA LEU A 103 22.53 -5.28 5.61
C LEU A 103 22.04 -6.59 6.26
N ALA A 104 22.87 -7.22 7.08
CA ALA A 104 22.52 -8.46 7.78
C ALA A 104 21.35 -8.24 8.75
N ALA A 105 21.40 -7.18 9.54
CA ALA A 105 20.32 -6.82 10.46
C ALA A 105 19.02 -6.51 9.71
N ARG A 106 19.11 -5.74 8.62
CA ARG A 106 17.95 -5.41 7.78
C ARG A 106 17.29 -6.66 7.17
N ALA A 107 18.09 -7.66 6.81
CA ALA A 107 17.60 -8.92 6.27
C ALA A 107 16.83 -9.74 7.31
N GLU A 108 17.27 -9.76 8.57
CA GLU A 108 16.51 -10.40 9.66
C GLU A 108 15.18 -9.66 9.91
N GLU A 109 15.20 -8.34 9.99
CA GLU A 109 13.99 -7.53 10.16
C GLU A 109 12.97 -7.76 9.04
N ALA A 110 13.43 -7.92 7.80
CA ALA A 110 12.57 -8.17 6.64
C ALA A 110 11.88 -9.54 6.69
N ARG A 111 12.47 -10.53 7.37
CA ARG A 111 11.91 -11.88 7.51
C ARG A 111 10.90 -12.00 8.65
N ASN A 112 10.93 -11.07 9.61
CA ASN A 112 10.05 -11.13 10.78
C ASN A 112 8.58 -10.94 10.40
N VAL A 113 7.73 -11.86 10.86
CA VAL A 113 6.28 -11.74 10.72
C VAL A 113 5.76 -10.70 11.71
N ARG A 114 5.11 -9.66 11.19
CA ARG A 114 4.60 -8.53 11.98
C ARG A 114 3.23 -8.81 12.60
N THR A 115 3.02 -8.23 13.78
CA THR A 115 1.75 -8.16 14.52
C THR A 115 1.46 -6.72 14.91
N LEU A 116 0.18 -6.31 14.88
CA LEU A 116 -0.24 -5.00 15.39
C LEU A 116 -0.65 -5.14 16.87
N PRO A 117 -0.37 -4.15 17.74
CA PRO A 117 -0.91 -4.12 19.09
C PRO A 117 -2.45 -4.15 19.03
N GLY A 118 -3.07 -5.11 19.73
CA GLY A 118 -4.54 -5.26 19.76
C GLY A 118 -5.14 -6.19 18.70
N ALA A 119 -4.35 -6.81 17.82
CA ALA A 119 -4.78 -7.96 17.02
C ALA A 119 -4.74 -9.24 17.88
N GLY A 120 -5.46 -9.21 19.01
CA GLY A 120 -5.64 -10.36 19.89
C GLY A 120 -6.61 -11.35 19.26
N CYS A 121 -6.22 -12.63 19.34
CA CYS A 121 -7.02 -13.81 19.02
C CYS A 121 -8.46 -13.67 19.56
N CYS A 122 -9.44 -13.80 18.67
CA CYS A 122 -10.77 -14.33 18.97
C CYS A 122 -11.15 -15.27 17.82
#